data_AF-A0A1V2K603-F1
#
_entry.id   AF-A0A1V2K603-F1
#
_cell.length_a   1.000
_cell.length_b   1.000
_cell.length_c   1.000
_cell.angle_alpha   90.00
_cell.angle_beta   90.00
_cell.angle_gamma   90.00
#
_symmetry.space_group_name_H-M   'P 1'
#
loop_
_entity.id
_entity.type
_entity.pdbx_description
1 polymer ?
#
loop_
_entity_poly.entity_id
_entity_poly.type
_entity_poly.pdbx_seq_one_letter_code
_entity_poly.pdbx_strand_id
1 'polypeptide(L)'
;MRGPEDAFLPSYSVPNAVRRRLSLSGRPLTPAELEILRWASEGKTVWEISQIRATSEATVKFHLRNIYCKLEVTNRVQAMNEAARQGLY
;
A
#
# COMPACT_ATOMS: atom_id res chain seq x y z
N MET A 1 -19.84 -35.77 29.74
CA MET A 1 -19.91 -34.35 29.34
C MET A 1 -18.50 -33.86 29.09
N ARG A 2 -18.10 -33.69 27.82
CA ARG A 2 -16.79 -33.17 27.44
C ARG A 2 -17.01 -32.31 26.19
N GLY A 3 -17.34 -31.04 26.39
CA GLY A 3 -17.20 -30.05 25.32
C GLY A 3 -15.72 -29.69 25.21
N PRO A 4 -15.19 -29.55 23.99
CA PRO A 4 -14.26 -28.47 23.77
C PRO A 4 -14.38 -27.93 22.35
N GLU A 5 -15.19 -26.89 22.17
CA GLU A 5 -15.17 -26.09 20.95
C GLU A 5 -15.46 -24.63 21.25
N ASP A 6 -14.86 -24.12 22.34
CA ASP A 6 -14.59 -22.69 22.43
C ASP A 6 -13.50 -22.37 21.41
N ALA A 7 -13.94 -22.25 20.17
CA ALA A 7 -13.23 -21.61 19.10
C ALA A 7 -12.80 -20.25 19.64
N PHE A 8 -11.49 -20.11 19.88
CA PHE A 8 -10.84 -18.89 20.31
C PHE A 8 -10.89 -17.87 19.16
N LEU A 9 -12.09 -17.39 18.83
CA LEU A 9 -12.29 -16.23 17.99
C LEU A 9 -11.79 -15.04 18.81
N PRO A 10 -10.74 -14.34 18.37
CA PRO A 10 -10.22 -13.24 19.16
C PRO A 10 -11.29 -12.14 19.27
N SER A 11 -11.69 -11.81 20.50
CA SER A 11 -12.68 -10.77 20.82
C SER A 11 -12.24 -9.33 20.46
N TYR A 12 -11.08 -9.13 19.81
CA TYR A 12 -10.62 -7.79 19.48
C TYR A 12 -11.31 -7.25 18.22
N SER A 13 -11.92 -6.08 18.36
CA SER A 13 -12.43 -5.32 17.23
C SER A 13 -11.25 -4.87 16.36
N VAL A 14 -11.24 -5.28 15.09
CA VAL A 14 -10.22 -4.87 14.13
C VAL A 14 -10.35 -3.35 13.91
N PRO A 15 -9.31 -2.54 14.15
CA PRO A 15 -9.39 -1.09 13.95
C PRO A 15 -9.79 -0.74 12.52
N ASN A 16 -10.62 0.30 12.35
CA ASN A 16 -11.12 0.74 11.03
C ASN A 16 -9.99 1.04 10.03
N ALA A 17 -8.84 1.53 10.51
CA ALA A 17 -7.66 1.76 9.67
C ALA A 17 -7.10 0.46 9.06
N VAL A 18 -7.11 -0.64 9.82
CA VAL A 18 -6.67 -1.95 9.37
C VAL A 18 -7.68 -2.53 8.37
N ARG A 19 -8.98 -2.47 8.69
CA ARG A 19 -10.06 -2.90 7.78
C ARG A 19 -10.01 -2.17 6.43
N ARG A 20 -9.79 -0.85 6.46
CA ARG A 20 -9.66 -0.04 5.24
C ARG A 20 -8.47 -0.47 4.39
N ARG A 21 -7.33 -0.82 5.00
CA ARG A 21 -6.15 -1.27 4.25
C ARG A 21 -6.32 -2.65 3.64
N LEU A 22 -6.89 -3.59 4.40
CA LEU A 22 -7.20 -4.93 3.89
C LEU A 22 -8.15 -4.87 2.68
N SER A 23 -9.10 -3.93 2.68
CA SER A 23 -10.00 -3.76 1.53
C SER A 23 -9.35 -3.12 0.30
N LEU A 24 -8.11 -2.60 0.39
CA LEU A 24 -7.35 -2.09 -0.75
C LEU A 24 -6.62 -3.18 -1.53
N SER A 25 -6.38 -4.36 -0.93
CA SER A 25 -5.67 -5.47 -1.59
C SER A 25 -6.31 -5.80 -2.95
N GLY A 26 -5.49 -5.92 -3.99
CA GLY A 26 -5.96 -6.25 -5.35
C GLY A 26 -6.76 -5.14 -6.05
N ARG A 27 -6.94 -3.95 -5.46
CA ARG A 27 -7.53 -2.82 -6.17
C ARG A 27 -6.53 -2.20 -7.14
N PRO A 28 -6.99 -1.67 -8.29
CA PRO A 28 -6.10 -0.97 -9.21
C PRO A 28 -5.46 0.26 -8.54
N LEU A 29 -4.22 0.54 -8.96
CA LEU A 29 -3.56 1.78 -8.61
C LEU A 29 -4.32 2.96 -9.23
N THR A 30 -4.47 4.03 -8.46
CA THR A 30 -5.01 5.29 -8.97
C THR A 30 -3.96 6.00 -9.84
N PRO A 31 -4.36 6.96 -10.70
CA PRO A 31 -3.41 7.74 -11.48
C PRO A 31 -2.33 8.42 -10.62
N ALA A 32 -2.73 8.98 -9.48
CA ALA A 32 -1.81 9.59 -8.52
C ALA A 32 -0.79 8.60 -7.94
N GLU A 33 -1.20 7.36 -7.70
CA GLU A 33 -0.33 6.29 -7.21
C GLU A 33 0.62 5.79 -8.30
N LEU A 34 0.15 5.69 -9.55
CA LEU A 34 0.98 5.35 -10.70
C LEU A 34 2.07 6.40 -10.95
N GLU A 35 1.73 7.69 -10.89
CA GLU A 35 2.71 8.78 -10.99
C GLU A 35 3.80 8.67 -9.92
N ILE A 36 3.41 8.46 -8.65
CA ILE A 36 4.37 8.29 -7.56
C ILE A 36 5.27 7.08 -7.82
N LEU A 37 4.70 5.98 -8.32
CA LEU A 37 5.44 4.75 -8.57
C LEU A 37 6.42 4.89 -9.74
N ARG A 38 6.06 5.67 -10.77
CA ARG A 38 6.94 6.02 -11.89
C ARG A 38 8.11 6.90 -11.45
N TRP A 39 7.86 7.97 -10.71
CA TRP A 39 8.96 8.76 -10.16
C TRP A 39 9.83 7.93 -9.21
N ALA A 40 9.21 6.98 -8.50
CA ALA A 40 9.94 6.08 -7.65
C ALA A 40 10.90 5.16 -8.43
N SER A 41 10.46 4.60 -9.57
CA SER A 41 11.29 3.77 -10.44
C SER A 41 12.41 4.54 -11.13
N GLU A 42 12.22 5.85 -11.36
CA GLU A 42 13.26 6.78 -11.82
C GLU A 42 14.26 7.19 -10.71
N GLY A 43 14.14 6.62 -9.51
CA GLY A 43 15.08 6.85 -8.41
C GLY A 43 14.78 8.08 -7.54
N LYS A 44 13.66 8.77 -7.74
CA LYS A 44 13.32 9.96 -6.96
C LYS A 44 12.99 9.64 -5.51
N THR A 45 13.60 10.38 -4.60
CA THR A 45 13.30 10.31 -3.16
C THR A 45 11.89 10.77 -2.86
N VAL A 46 11.36 10.42 -1.67
CA VAL A 46 10.04 10.87 -1.23
C VAL A 46 9.94 12.41 -1.20
N TRP A 47 11.03 13.07 -0.81
CA TRP A 47 11.12 14.53 -0.82
C TRP A 47 11.03 15.07 -2.25
N GLU A 48 11.84 14.58 -3.20
CA GLU A 48 11.77 15.01 -4.60
C GLU A 48 10.39 14.78 -5.22
N ILE A 49 9.76 13.63 -4.98
CA ILE A 49 8.39 13.33 -5.46
C ILE A 49 7.39 14.33 -4.87
N SER A 50 7.56 14.70 -3.59
CA SER A 50 6.70 15.69 -2.96
C SER A 50 6.82 17.06 -3.63
N GLN A 51 8.03 17.45 -4.02
CA GLN A 51 8.29 18.70 -4.75
C GLN A 51 7.70 18.65 -6.16
N ILE A 52 7.93 17.57 -6.90
CA ILE A 52 7.41 17.38 -8.26
C ILE A 52 5.88 17.47 -8.31
N ARG A 53 5.20 16.89 -7.30
CA ARG A 53 3.74 16.83 -7.24
C ARG A 53 3.10 17.99 -6.47
N ALA A 54 3.89 18.95 -5.96
CA ALA A 54 3.43 20.02 -5.08
C ALA A 54 2.58 19.51 -3.89
N THR A 55 3.04 18.45 -3.22
CA THR A 55 2.37 17.84 -2.04
C THR A 55 3.33 17.73 -0.86
N SER A 56 2.82 17.31 0.30
CA SER A 56 3.70 17.00 1.45
C SER A 56 4.36 15.60 1.31
N GLU A 57 5.53 15.41 1.90
CA GLU A 57 6.14 14.07 2.03
C GLU A 57 5.21 13.07 2.72
N ALA A 58 4.41 13.54 3.69
CA ALA A 58 3.44 12.69 4.38
C ALA A 58 2.36 12.16 3.42
N THR A 59 1.92 12.99 2.47
CA THR A 59 0.99 12.59 1.40
C THR A 59 1.63 11.54 0.49
N VAL A 60 2.88 11.73 0.08
CA VAL A 60 3.61 10.74 -0.73
C VAL A 60 3.77 9.41 0.03
N LYS A 61 4.18 9.44 1.31
CA LYS A 61 4.28 8.25 2.18
C LYS A 61 2.93 7.56 2.35
N PHE A 62 1.83 8.31 2.42
CA PHE A 62 0.48 7.77 2.46
C PHE A 62 0.13 6.99 1.19
N HIS A 63 0.38 7.57 0.01
CA HIS A 63 0.14 6.86 -1.25
C HIS A 63 1.05 5.64 -1.42
N LEU A 64 2.33 5.72 -1.04
CA LEU A 64 3.24 4.56 -1.06
C LEU A 64 2.70 3.40 -0.21
N ARG A 65 2.15 3.67 0.98
CA ARG A 65 1.51 2.64 1.80
C ARG A 65 0.29 2.02 1.11
N ASN A 66 -0.53 2.82 0.42
CA ASN A 66 -1.67 2.29 -0.33
C ASN A 66 -1.21 1.43 -1.51
N ILE A 67 -0.16 1.86 -2.23
CA ILE A 67 0.46 1.08 -3.31
C ILE A 67 0.92 -0.28 -2.77
N TYR A 68 1.59 -0.29 -1.62
CA TYR A 68 2.08 -1.53 -1.00
C TYR A 68 0.94 -2.48 -0.68
N CYS A 69 -0.14 -1.98 -0.10
CA CYS A 69 -1.33 -2.80 0.16
C CYS A 69 -1.98 -3.29 -1.14
N LYS A 70 -2.13 -2.44 -2.16
CA LYS A 70 -2.78 -2.79 -3.43
C LYS A 70 -2.01 -3.83 -4.23
N LEU A 71 -0.68 -3.73 -4.24
CA LEU A 71 0.23 -4.65 -4.92
C LEU A 71 0.64 -5.85 -4.06
N GLU A 72 0.17 -5.93 -2.81
CA GLU A 72 0.51 -7.02 -1.86
C GLU A 72 2.02 -7.16 -1.61
N VAL A 73 2.71 -6.02 -1.52
CA VAL A 73 4.15 -5.93 -1.26
C VAL A 73 4.45 -5.20 0.05
N THR A 74 5.68 -5.30 0.52
CA THR A 74 6.07 -4.76 1.84
C THR A 74 6.92 -3.50 1.77
N ASN A 75 7.55 -3.22 0.63
CA ASN A 75 8.49 -2.12 0.50
C ASN A 75 8.54 -1.55 -0.91
N ARG A 76 9.22 -0.41 -1.03
CA ARG A 76 9.37 0.34 -2.28
C ARG A 76 9.98 -0.49 -3.41
N VAL A 77 11.03 -1.26 -3.13
CA VAL A 77 11.72 -2.05 -4.15
C VAL A 77 10.81 -3.14 -4.71
N GLN A 78 10.11 -3.86 -3.83
CA GLN A 78 9.10 -4.83 -4.25
C GLN A 78 7.97 -4.17 -5.05
N ALA A 79 7.49 -2.99 -4.66
CA ALA A 79 6.47 -2.27 -5.41
C ALA A 79 6.93 -1.88 -6.82
N MET A 80 8.18 -1.43 -6.99
CA MET A 80 8.75 -1.13 -8.29
C MET A 80 8.90 -2.39 -9.15
N ASN A 81 9.44 -3.47 -8.57
CA ASN A 81 9.58 -4.74 -9.29
C ASN A 81 8.23 -5.30 -9.74
N GLU A 82 7.23 -5.24 -8.87
CA GLU A 82 5.89 -5.74 -9.16
C GLU A 82 5.19 -4.90 -10.24
N ALA A 83 5.34 -3.58 -10.19
CA ALA A 83 4.81 -2.70 -11.23
C ALA A 83 5.51 -2.87 -12.58
N ALA A 84 6.83 -3.11 -12.60
CA ALA A 84 7.54 -3.49 -13.82
C ALA A 84 7.03 -4.83 -14.38
N ARG A 85 6.81 -5.83 -13.52
CA ARG A 85 6.26 -7.15 -13.89
C ARG A 85 4.86 -7.05 -14.49
N GLN A 86 4.05 -6.13 -13.98
CA GLN A 86 2.67 -5.88 -14.44
C GLN A 86 2.58 -4.88 -15.62
N GLY A 87 3.68 -4.22 -16.01
CA GLY A 87 3.68 -3.21 -17.09
C GLY A 87 2.88 -1.94 -16.74
N LEU A 88 2.91 -1.52 -15.47
CA LEU A 88 2.11 -0.38 -14.96
C LEU A 88 2.69 1.00 -15.29
N TYR A 89 3.89 1.07 -15.86
CA TYR A 89 4.54 2.29 -16.34
C TYR A 89 5.47 2.00 -17.52
#